data_AF-A0A7W1ICX8-F1
#
_entry.id   AF-A0A7W1ICX8-F1
#
_cell.length_a   1.000
_cell.length_b   1.000
_cell.length_c   1.000
_cell.angle_alpha   90.00
_cell.angle_beta   90.00
_cell.angle_gamma   90.00
#
_symmetry.space_group_name_H-M   'P 1'
#
loop_
_entity.id
_entity.type
_entity.pdbx_description
1 polymer ?
#
loop_
_entity_poly.entity_id
_entity_poly.type
_entity_poly.pdbx_seq_one_letter_code
_entity_poly.pdbx_strand_id
1 'polypeptide(L)'
;GHRGRGDLAHRHSALPASGHHRTRPIRLFGINTLTLGGFAIALGEVVDDAIIDVENIARRLRENRVLTSPRPAGTVVLDASLEVRSSVVYATFVVALVFVPVLAPSGLQGALFRPLGLAYILATLASLLVALTVTPALASLLLARRGGRGA
;
A
#
# COMPACT_ATOMS: atom_id res chain seq x y z
N GLY A 1 -47.33 64.74 25.20
CA GLY A 1 -46.20 63.96 25.74
C GLY A 1 -46.04 62.70 24.95
N HIS A 2 -44.87 62.51 24.35
CA HIS A 2 -44.44 61.41 23.49
C HIS A 2 -44.84 60.00 23.95
N ARG A 3 -45.34 59.16 23.02
CA ARG A 3 -44.75 57.84 22.69
C ARG A 3 -45.57 57.07 21.64
N GLY A 4 -44.87 56.64 20.58
CA GLY A 4 -44.99 55.29 20.04
C GLY A 4 -45.96 55.08 18.87
N ARG A 5 -45.42 55.04 17.65
CA ARG A 5 -45.31 53.77 16.89
C ARG A 5 -44.45 54.00 15.64
N GLY A 6 -43.36 53.26 15.60
CA GLY A 6 -42.31 53.36 14.60
C GLY A 6 -42.80 53.01 13.20
N ASP A 7 -42.52 53.94 12.31
CA ASP A 7 -41.87 53.76 11.03
C ASP A 7 -41.73 52.33 10.48
N LEU A 8 -42.39 52.18 9.33
CA LEU A 8 -41.76 51.87 8.06
C LEU A 8 -41.07 50.50 7.95
N ALA A 9 -41.86 49.63 7.31
CA ALA A 9 -41.44 48.84 6.16
C ALA A 9 -40.16 49.34 5.45
N HIS A 10 -39.42 48.36 4.92
CA HIS A 10 -38.20 48.47 4.10
C HIS A 10 -36.86 48.41 4.84
N ARG A 11 -36.54 47.22 5.35
CA ARG A 11 -35.17 46.71 5.28
C ARG A 11 -35.16 45.32 4.67
N HIS A 12 -35.31 45.28 3.34
CA HIS A 12 -34.71 44.22 2.53
C HIS A 12 -33.19 44.40 2.61
N SER A 13 -32.54 43.71 3.53
CA SER A 13 -31.09 43.66 3.64
C SER A 13 -30.62 42.22 3.60
N ALA A 14 -30.18 41.84 2.40
CA ALA A 14 -29.04 40.98 2.10
C ALA A 14 -28.97 39.61 2.81
N LEU A 15 -29.42 38.58 2.09
CA LEU A 15 -28.62 37.36 1.99
C LEU A 15 -27.49 37.64 0.99
N PRO A 16 -26.26 37.24 1.29
CA PRO A 16 -25.84 36.00 0.68
C PRO A 16 -25.28 35.02 1.71
N ALA A 17 -25.80 33.81 1.67
CA ALA A 17 -25.16 32.64 2.23
C ALA A 17 -23.73 32.55 1.66
N SER A 18 -22.75 32.99 2.45
CA SER A 18 -21.35 32.88 2.10
C SER A 18 -20.98 31.41 2.04
N GLY A 19 -20.87 30.90 0.82
CA GLY A 19 -20.34 29.58 0.49
C GLY A 19 -18.90 29.47 1.01
N HIS A 20 -18.76 29.12 2.28
CA HIS A 20 -17.53 28.60 2.81
C HIS A 20 -17.36 27.17 2.25
N HIS A 21 -16.96 27.09 0.98
CA HIS A 21 -16.14 25.99 0.50
C HIS A 21 -14.80 26.07 1.24
N ARG A 22 -14.84 25.74 2.53
CA ARG A 22 -13.68 25.52 3.36
C ARG A 22 -13.11 24.21 2.85
N THR A 23 -12.26 24.29 1.83
CA THR A 23 -11.39 23.19 1.39
C THR A 23 -10.52 22.83 2.59
N ARG A 24 -11.04 21.96 3.45
CA ARG A 24 -10.30 21.42 4.58
C ARG A 24 -9.09 20.71 3.96
N PRO A 25 -7.86 21.05 4.36
CA PRO A 25 -6.70 20.36 3.86
C PRO A 25 -6.89 18.88 4.18
N ILE A 26 -6.86 18.04 3.14
CA ILE A 26 -6.88 16.59 3.27
C ILE A 26 -5.67 16.25 4.13
N ARG A 27 -5.90 15.92 5.41
CA ARG A 27 -4.86 15.36 6.26
C ARG A 27 -4.52 13.99 5.68
N LEU A 28 -3.56 13.97 4.76
CA LEU A 28 -3.03 12.76 4.12
C LEU A 28 -2.52 11.72 5.14
N PHE A 29 -2.30 12.15 6.39
CA PHE A 29 -1.62 11.40 7.45
C PHE A 29 -2.49 11.10 8.68
N GLY A 30 -3.81 11.25 8.60
CA GLY A 30 -4.69 10.90 9.71
C GLY A 30 -5.13 9.43 9.67
N ILE A 31 -4.75 8.62 10.67
CA ILE A 31 -5.27 7.27 10.81
C ILE A 31 -6.78 7.35 11.05
N ASN A 32 -7.54 6.72 10.17
CA ASN A 32 -8.98 6.55 10.27
C ASN A 32 -9.39 5.16 9.77
N THR A 33 -10.67 4.82 9.90
CA THR A 33 -11.18 3.49 9.53
C THR A 33 -10.94 3.17 8.05
N LEU A 34 -10.99 4.17 7.15
CA LEU A 34 -10.78 3.96 5.72
C LEU A 34 -9.30 3.74 5.38
N THR A 35 -8.37 4.48 6.01
CA THR A 35 -6.93 4.19 5.88
C THR A 35 -6.58 2.82 6.46
N LEU A 36 -7.19 2.45 7.59
CA LEU A 36 -7.00 1.14 8.20
C LEU A 36 -7.55 0.03 7.32
N GLY A 37 -8.70 0.27 6.66
CA GLY A 37 -9.25 -0.63 5.65
C GLY A 37 -8.29 -0.83 4.48
N GLY A 38 -7.70 0.25 3.95
CA GLY A 38 -6.65 0.16 2.92
C GLY A 38 -5.46 -0.69 3.34
N PHE A 39 -4.95 -0.49 4.56
CA PHE A 39 -3.86 -1.32 5.11
C PHE A 39 -4.27 -2.77 5.32
N ALA A 40 -5.49 -3.03 5.78
CA ALA A 40 -5.98 -4.39 5.98
C ALA A 40 -6.06 -5.17 4.66
N ILE A 41 -6.48 -4.52 3.58
CA ILE A 41 -6.50 -5.13 2.23
C ILE A 41 -5.05 -5.35 1.76
N ALA A 42 -4.19 -4.33 1.88
CA ALA A 42 -2.79 -4.42 1.44
C ALA A 42 -2.02 -5.52 2.18
N LEU A 43 -2.30 -5.76 3.46
CA LEU A 43 -1.65 -6.82 4.24
C LEU A 43 -1.78 -8.19 3.57
N GLY A 44 -2.94 -8.50 2.99
CA GLY A 44 -3.16 -9.76 2.29
C GLY A 44 -2.25 -9.92 1.07
N GLU A 45 -2.14 -8.87 0.26
CA GLU A 45 -1.25 -8.84 -0.91
C GLU A 45 0.23 -8.92 -0.50
N VAL A 46 0.66 -8.11 0.47
CA VAL A 46 2.05 -8.09 0.97
C VAL A 46 2.51 -9.47 1.43
N VAL A 47 1.64 -10.19 2.15
CA VAL A 47 1.97 -11.51 2.68
C VAL A 47 2.01 -12.55 1.55
N ASP A 48 1.12 -12.47 0.57
CA ASP A 48 1.11 -13.37 -0.59
C ASP A 48 2.41 -13.26 -1.41
N ASP A 49 2.82 -12.02 -1.75
CA ASP A 49 4.08 -11.76 -2.47
C ASP A 49 5.30 -12.34 -1.73
N ALA A 50 5.36 -12.16 -0.41
CA ALA A 50 6.45 -12.66 0.41
C ALA A 50 6.47 -14.20 0.48
N ILE A 51 5.30 -14.83 0.54
CA ILE A 51 5.19 -16.30 0.55
C ILE A 51 5.70 -16.87 -0.78
N ILE A 52 5.28 -16.31 -1.91
CA ILE A 52 5.68 -16.77 -3.25
C ILE A 52 7.20 -16.70 -3.43
N ASP A 53 7.84 -15.60 -3.04
CA ASP A 53 9.30 -15.44 -3.15
C ASP A 53 10.05 -16.43 -2.25
N VAL A 54 9.65 -16.55 -0.98
CA VAL A 54 10.26 -17.51 -0.04
C VAL A 54 10.05 -18.95 -0.49
N GLU A 55 8.89 -19.29 -1.05
CA GLU A 55 8.63 -20.62 -1.59
C GLU A 55 9.54 -20.94 -2.77
N ASN A 56 9.73 -19.98 -3.70
CA ASN A 56 10.65 -20.16 -4.82
C ASN A 56 12.08 -20.38 -4.33
N ILE A 57 12.56 -19.54 -3.42
CA ILE A 57 13.90 -19.68 -2.82
C ILE A 57 14.04 -21.04 -2.12
N ALA A 58 13.06 -21.43 -1.31
CA ALA A 58 13.09 -22.70 -0.60
C ALA A 58 13.09 -23.91 -1.55
N ARG A 59 12.31 -23.83 -2.65
CA ARG A 59 12.29 -24.85 -3.71
C ARG A 59 13.66 -24.96 -4.38
N ARG A 60 14.24 -23.86 -4.84
CA ARG A 60 15.57 -23.82 -5.47
C ARG A 60 16.68 -24.32 -4.54
N LEU A 61 16.61 -23.99 -3.25
CA LEU A 61 17.54 -24.51 -2.25
C LEU A 61 17.40 -26.02 -2.04
N ARG A 62 16.18 -26.57 -2.07
CA ARG A 62 15.95 -28.03 -2.00
C ARG A 62 16.50 -28.74 -3.23
N GLU A 63 16.25 -28.21 -4.42
CA GLU A 63 16.79 -28.72 -5.69
C GLU A 63 18.33 -28.72 -5.69
N ASN A 64 18.95 -27.65 -5.18
CA ASN A 64 20.41 -27.56 -5.12
C ASN A 64 21.06 -28.59 -4.17
N ARG A 65 20.34 -29.04 -3.14
CA ARG A 65 20.86 -30.04 -2.18
C ARG A 65 20.95 -31.44 -2.75
N VAL A 66 20.14 -31.78 -3.76
CA VAL A 66 20.15 -33.11 -4.39
C VAL A 66 21.15 -33.22 -5.54
N LEU A 67 21.83 -32.12 -5.89
CA LEU A 67 22.88 -32.11 -6.92
C LEU A 67 24.16 -32.77 -6.42
N THR A 68 24.88 -33.44 -7.31
CA THR A 68 26.20 -34.05 -7.03
C THR A 68 27.23 -33.02 -6.55
N SER A 69 27.13 -31.78 -7.04
CA SER A 69 27.97 -30.65 -6.64
C SER A 69 27.09 -29.43 -6.32
N PRO A 70 26.63 -29.29 -5.06
CA PRO A 70 25.78 -28.18 -4.64
C PRO A 70 26.47 -26.81 -4.80
N ARG A 71 25.74 -25.83 -5.34
CA ARG A 71 26.20 -24.45 -5.42
C ARG A 71 26.15 -23.77 -4.05
N PRO A 72 26.95 -22.71 -3.81
CA PRO A 72 26.85 -21.92 -2.57
C PRO A 72 25.43 -21.41 -2.35
N ALA A 73 24.84 -21.70 -1.19
CA ALA A 73 23.43 -21.39 -0.91
C ALA A 73 23.07 -19.90 -1.11
N GLY A 74 23.99 -18.97 -0.82
CA GLY A 74 23.77 -17.54 -1.08
C GLY A 74 23.58 -17.21 -2.57
N THR A 75 24.30 -17.89 -3.47
CA THR A 75 24.13 -17.71 -4.92
C THR A 75 22.80 -18.28 -5.41
N VAL A 76 22.36 -19.41 -4.84
CA VAL A 76 21.07 -20.03 -5.17
C VAL A 76 19.91 -19.15 -4.71
N VAL A 77 20.01 -18.53 -3.51
CA VAL A 77 19.01 -17.57 -3.04
C VAL A 77 18.94 -16.37 -3.97
N LEU A 78 20.08 -15.78 -4.34
CA LEU A 78 20.11 -14.63 -5.23
C LEU A 78 19.49 -14.94 -6.60
N ASP A 79 19.88 -16.04 -7.22
CA ASP A 79 19.35 -16.46 -8.52
C ASP A 79 17.84 -16.72 -8.46
N ALA A 80 17.38 -17.40 -7.39
CA ALA A 80 15.97 -17.67 -7.18
C ALA A 80 15.15 -16.37 -7.01
N SER A 81 15.66 -15.40 -6.27
CA SER A 81 14.99 -14.10 -6.13
C SER A 81 14.98 -13.31 -7.44
N LEU A 82 16.06 -13.37 -8.23
CA LEU A 82 16.13 -12.70 -9.54
C LEU A 82 15.17 -13.31 -10.57
N GLU A 83 14.91 -14.62 -10.49
CA GLU A 83 13.97 -15.33 -11.36
C GLU A 83 12.54 -14.77 -11.25
N VAL A 84 12.07 -14.48 -10.03
CA VAL A 84 10.70 -14.02 -9.77
C VAL A 84 10.58 -12.49 -9.70
N ARG A 85 11.70 -11.78 -9.61
CA ARG A 85 11.76 -10.32 -9.41
C ARG A 85 10.90 -9.53 -10.40
N SER A 86 11.02 -9.82 -11.69
CA SER A 86 10.26 -9.09 -12.72
C SER A 86 8.76 -9.34 -12.57
N SER A 87 8.36 -10.57 -12.29
CA SER A 87 6.97 -10.95 -12.07
C SER A 87 6.35 -10.17 -10.91
N VAL A 88 7.04 -10.12 -9.76
CA VAL A 88 6.55 -9.38 -8.57
C VAL A 88 6.43 -7.88 -8.87
N VAL A 89 7.44 -7.27 -9.52
CA VAL A 89 7.39 -5.86 -9.91
C VAL A 89 6.18 -5.56 -10.79
N TYR A 90 5.96 -6.36 -11.84
CA TYR A 90 4.83 -6.15 -12.74
C TYR A 90 3.49 -6.37 -12.03
N ALA A 91 3.37 -7.42 -11.21
CA ALA A 91 2.16 -7.71 -10.44
C ALA A 91 1.80 -6.54 -9.52
N THR A 92 2.75 -6.04 -8.73
CA THR A 92 2.56 -4.88 -7.85
C THR A 92 2.07 -3.65 -8.63
N PHE A 93 2.68 -3.33 -9.78
CA PHE A 93 2.25 -2.17 -10.56
C PHE A 93 0.86 -2.34 -11.19
N VAL A 94 0.52 -3.54 -11.66
CA VAL A 94 -0.82 -3.85 -12.17
C VAL A 94 -1.86 -3.65 -11.08
N VAL A 95 -1.60 -4.17 -9.88
CA VAL A 95 -2.52 -4.05 -8.74
C VAL A 95 -2.64 -2.59 -8.27
N ALA A 96 -1.53 -1.85 -8.21
CA ALA A 96 -1.58 -0.41 -7.93
C ALA A 96 -2.40 0.36 -8.98
N LEU A 97 -2.29 -0.01 -10.27
CA LEU A 97 -3.03 0.61 -11.37
C LEU A 97 -4.54 0.38 -11.24
N VAL A 98 -4.97 -0.79 -10.75
CA VAL A 98 -6.40 -1.08 -10.49
C VAL A 98 -7.00 -0.10 -9.48
N PHE A 99 -6.19 0.45 -8.57
CA PHE A 99 -6.62 1.47 -7.61
C PHE A 99 -6.53 2.91 -8.13
N VAL A 100 -5.91 3.17 -9.27
CA VAL A 100 -5.85 4.54 -9.84
C VAL A 100 -7.24 5.12 -10.13
N PRO A 101 -8.18 4.39 -10.77
CA PRO A 101 -9.55 4.88 -10.98
C PRO A 101 -10.28 5.21 -9.67
N VAL A 102 -9.96 4.53 -8.57
CA VAL A 102 -10.55 4.77 -7.24
C VAL A 102 -10.20 6.17 -6.71
N LEU A 103 -9.10 6.76 -7.19
CA LEU A 103 -8.67 8.10 -6.81
C LEU A 103 -9.28 9.22 -7.67
N ALA A 104 -9.92 8.88 -8.80
CA ALA A 104 -10.46 9.85 -9.75
C ALA A 104 -11.70 10.63 -9.25
N PRO A 105 -12.68 10.02 -8.54
CA PRO A 105 -13.88 10.73 -8.11
C PRO A 105 -13.58 11.96 -7.25
N SER A 106 -14.38 13.01 -7.42
CA SER A 106 -14.36 14.24 -6.61
C SER A 106 -15.52 14.29 -5.60
N GLY A 107 -15.51 15.27 -4.70
CA GLY A 107 -16.57 15.45 -3.71
C GLY A 107 -16.56 14.40 -2.60
N LEU A 108 -17.74 14.03 -2.11
CA LEU A 108 -17.89 13.12 -0.97
C LEU A 108 -17.29 11.73 -1.25
N GLN A 109 -17.57 11.17 -2.43
CA GLN A 109 -17.05 9.85 -2.82
C GLN A 109 -15.52 9.86 -2.84
N GLY A 110 -14.92 10.88 -3.47
CA GLY A 110 -13.48 11.06 -3.49
C GLY A 110 -12.85 11.21 -2.10
N ALA A 111 -13.51 11.93 -1.19
CA ALA A 111 -13.02 12.12 0.18
C ALA A 111 -13.02 10.80 1.00
N LEU A 112 -13.92 9.87 0.69
CA LEU A 112 -14.01 8.57 1.34
C LEU A 112 -13.00 7.57 0.76
N PHE A 113 -12.91 7.47 -0.57
CA PHE A 113 -12.09 6.42 -1.20
C PHE A 113 -10.61 6.79 -1.35
N ARG A 114 -10.26 8.08 -1.48
CA ARG A 114 -8.85 8.52 -1.55
C ARG A 114 -7.98 7.98 -0.40
N PRO A 115 -8.34 8.12 0.89
CA PRO A 115 -7.49 7.62 1.99
C PRO A 115 -7.31 6.09 1.96
N LEU A 116 -8.34 5.35 1.54
CA LEU A 116 -8.26 3.89 1.39
C LEU A 116 -7.32 3.50 0.24
N GLY A 117 -7.50 4.08 -0.95
CA GLY A 117 -6.68 3.78 -2.12
C GLY A 117 -5.21 4.21 -1.96
N LEU A 118 -4.96 5.38 -1.35
CA LEU A 118 -3.60 5.83 -1.07
C LEU A 118 -2.88 4.96 -0.05
N ALA A 119 -3.56 4.57 1.04
CA ALA A 119 -2.99 3.67 2.04
C ALA A 119 -2.60 2.32 1.41
N TYR A 120 -3.47 1.78 0.56
CA TYR A 120 -3.21 0.55 -0.17
C TYR A 120 -2.00 0.66 -1.11
N ILE A 121 -2.00 1.62 -2.04
CA ILE A 121 -0.92 1.80 -3.02
C ILE A 121 0.43 2.01 -2.32
N LEU A 122 0.47 2.85 -1.28
CA LEU A 122 1.71 3.11 -0.55
C LEU A 122 2.21 1.87 0.20
N ALA A 123 1.30 1.09 0.80
CA ALA A 123 1.66 -0.16 1.48
C ALA A 123 2.19 -1.21 0.49
N THR A 124 1.55 -1.38 -0.66
CA THR A 124 2.01 -2.33 -1.69
C THR A 124 3.36 -1.90 -2.29
N LEU A 125 3.57 -0.60 -2.56
CA LEU A 125 4.87 -0.12 -3.04
C LEU A 125 5.98 -0.31 -1.99
N ALA A 126 5.66 -0.10 -0.71
CA ALA A 126 6.58 -0.41 0.38
C ALA A 126 6.87 -1.92 0.46
N SER A 127 5.85 -2.77 0.24
CA SER A 127 6.02 -4.23 0.12
C SER A 127 7.01 -4.60 -0.95
N LEU A 128 6.91 -4.00 -2.14
CA LEU A 128 7.83 -4.26 -3.23
C LEU A 128 9.28 -3.97 -2.82
N LEU A 129 9.54 -2.88 -2.11
CA LEU A 129 10.87 -2.59 -1.60
C LEU A 129 11.36 -3.69 -0.64
N VAL A 130 10.50 -4.16 0.26
CA VAL A 130 10.80 -5.25 1.20
C VAL A 130 11.08 -6.56 0.43
N ALA A 131 10.23 -6.92 -0.53
CA ALA A 131 10.40 -8.10 -1.36
C ALA A 131 11.72 -8.09 -2.14
N LEU A 132 12.12 -6.94 -2.69
CA LEU A 132 13.35 -6.83 -3.48
C LEU A 132 14.64 -6.75 -2.65
N THR A 133 14.55 -6.47 -1.35
CA THR A 133 15.73 -6.19 -0.53
C THR A 133 15.79 -7.04 0.72
N VAL A 134 14.77 -6.94 1.57
CA VAL A 134 14.73 -7.57 2.89
C VAL A 134 14.46 -9.06 2.77
N THR A 135 13.52 -9.48 1.92
CA THR A 135 13.17 -10.89 1.73
C THR A 135 14.39 -11.74 1.29
N PRO A 136 15.13 -11.40 0.22
CA PRO A 136 16.32 -12.17 -0.16
C PRO A 136 17.43 -12.12 0.90
N ALA A 137 17.60 -10.99 1.58
CA ALA A 137 18.60 -10.87 2.64
C ALA A 137 18.28 -11.79 3.83
N LEU A 138 17.04 -11.78 4.30
CA LEU A 138 16.59 -12.65 5.39
C LEU A 138 16.57 -14.12 4.97
N ALA A 139 16.15 -14.42 3.74
CA ALA A 139 16.17 -15.79 3.22
C ALA A 139 17.61 -16.34 3.17
N SER A 140 18.57 -15.53 2.72
CA SER A 140 19.99 -15.90 2.77
C SER A 140 20.47 -16.15 4.20
N LEU A 141 20.14 -15.28 5.16
CA LEU A 141 20.57 -15.45 6.55
C LEU A 141 19.94 -16.68 7.24
N LEU A 142 18.65 -16.93 7.01
CA LEU A 142 17.87 -17.92 7.75
C LEU A 142 17.82 -19.28 7.05
N LEU A 143 17.62 -19.32 5.73
CA LEU A 143 17.45 -20.57 4.98
C LEU A 143 18.80 -21.12 4.49
N ALA A 144 19.76 -20.28 4.11
CA ALA A 144 21.09 -20.77 3.69
C ALA A 144 21.83 -21.44 4.87
N ARG A 145 21.71 -20.89 6.09
CA ARG A 145 22.30 -21.49 7.30
C ARG A 145 21.69 -22.84 7.68
N ARG A 146 20.41 -23.06 7.39
CA ARG A 146 19.76 -24.38 7.59
C ARG A 146 20.19 -25.41 6.55
N GLY A 147 20.64 -24.99 5.37
CA GLY A 147 21.12 -25.88 4.32
C GLY A 147 22.52 -26.45 4.54
N GLY A 148 23.35 -25.81 5.35
CA GLY A 148 24.73 -26.27 5.63
C GLY A 148 24.90 -27.11 6.90
N ARG A 149 23.85 -27.35 7.70
CA ARG A 149 23.91 -28.10 8.97
C ARG A 149 23.55 -29.60 8.85
N GLY A 150 23.45 -30.11 7.62
CA GLY A 150 23.11 -31.52 7.34
C GLY A 150 24.19 -32.27 6.56
N ALA A 151 25.41 -31.74 6.48
CA ALA A 151 26.57 -32.39 5.90
C ALA A 151 27.63 -32.63 6.98
#